data_AF-E9UUF7-F1
#
_entry.id   AF-E9UUF7-F1
#
_cell.length_a   1.000
_cell.length_b   1.000
_cell.length_c   1.000
_cell.angle_alpha   90.00
_cell.angle_beta   90.00
_cell.angle_gamma   90.00
#
_symmetry.space_group_name_H-M   'P 1'
#
loop_
_entity.id
_entity.type
_entity.pdbx_description
1 polymer ?
#
loop_
_entity_poly.entity_id
_entity_poly.type
_entity_poly.pdbx_seq_one_letter_code
_entity_poly.pdbx_strand_id
1 'polypeptide(L)'
;MSAEVWYVSYGSNMCRDRLAAYLLGGQPVGAHRSYVGARTPAMPADDIAVDLPGRLYFAGESTTWTGGVAFYDHDAAGSWTAARAFRMTAEQFADIAAQEMNRLPSPGDPIERVVIDGLENGRHEAGPGHYETLIEVGRRDGLPMLTFTAPHGFDAVQHTRPSEAYVAMLTRGLHESRGWDRHRAEAYVLERC
;
A
#
# COMPACT_ATOMS: atom_id res chain seq x y z
N MET A 1 -3.59 24.40 7.42
CA MET A 1 -3.78 23.33 6.42
C MET A 1 -3.11 22.09 6.97
N SER A 2 -3.78 20.95 6.99
CA SER A 2 -3.16 19.69 7.40
C SER A 2 -2.07 19.31 6.40
N ALA A 3 -0.96 18.73 6.86
CA ALA A 3 0.09 18.26 5.96
C ALA A 3 -0.46 17.18 5.02
N GLU A 4 -0.10 17.25 3.74
CA GLU A 4 -0.51 16.30 2.71
C GLU A 4 0.67 15.46 2.24
N VAL A 5 0.37 14.24 1.81
CA VAL A 5 1.33 13.29 1.23
C VAL A 5 0.69 12.54 0.08
N TRP A 6 1.52 11.89 -0.73
CA TRP A 6 1.09 10.87 -1.66
C TRP A 6 1.29 9.48 -1.05
N TYR A 7 0.21 8.80 -0.66
CA TYR A 7 0.28 7.38 -0.31
C TYR A 7 0.46 6.55 -1.59
N VAL A 8 1.57 5.83 -1.70
CA VAL A 8 1.86 4.97 -2.84
C VAL A 8 1.56 3.52 -2.49
N SER A 9 0.53 2.95 -3.12
CA SER A 9 0.22 1.54 -2.99
C SER A 9 0.76 0.75 -4.17
N TYR A 10 1.50 -0.32 -3.88
CA TYR A 10 1.93 -1.33 -4.85
C TYR A 10 1.09 -2.63 -4.77
N GLY A 11 0.14 -2.68 -3.83
CA GLY A 11 -0.63 -3.87 -3.49
C GLY A 11 -2.14 -3.68 -3.72
N SER A 12 -2.96 -4.36 -2.92
CA SER A 12 -4.42 -4.37 -3.11
C SER A 12 -5.07 -2.97 -3.02
N ASN A 13 -4.47 -2.06 -2.26
CA ASN A 13 -4.95 -0.68 -2.13
C ASN A 13 -4.76 0.16 -3.41
N MET A 14 -4.13 -0.37 -4.48
CA MET A 14 -4.22 0.22 -5.83
C MET A 14 -5.66 0.26 -6.35
N CYS A 15 -6.52 -0.68 -5.93
CA CYS A 15 -7.94 -0.70 -6.25
C CYS A 15 -8.67 0.36 -5.42
N ARG A 16 -9.43 1.24 -6.07
CA ARG A 16 -10.07 2.39 -5.41
C ARG A 16 -11.12 1.95 -4.38
N ASP A 17 -11.92 0.94 -4.69
CA ASP A 17 -12.90 0.38 -3.76
C ASP A 17 -12.23 -0.28 -2.54
N ARG A 18 -11.05 -0.87 -2.75
CA ARG A 18 -10.28 -1.48 -1.67
C ARG A 18 -9.75 -0.40 -0.72
N LEU A 19 -9.16 0.66 -1.26
CA LEU A 19 -8.71 1.81 -0.47
C LEU A 19 -9.89 2.51 0.24
N ALA A 20 -11.04 2.61 -0.42
CA ALA A 20 -12.25 3.21 0.17
C ALA A 20 -12.66 2.52 1.47
N ALA A 21 -12.47 1.20 1.62
CA ALA A 21 -12.75 0.49 2.87
C ALA A 21 -11.86 0.98 4.03
N TYR A 22 -10.58 1.27 3.79
CA TYR A 22 -9.67 1.78 4.83
C TYR A 22 -9.98 3.25 5.21
N LEU A 23 -10.51 4.04 4.28
CA LEU A 23 -10.79 5.46 4.49
C LEU A 23 -12.20 5.73 5.02
N LEU A 24 -13.20 5.07 4.44
CA LEU A 24 -14.62 5.29 4.72
C LEU A 24 -15.20 4.25 5.69
N GLY A 25 -14.46 3.16 5.94
CA GLY A 25 -14.92 2.05 6.75
C GLY A 25 -15.96 1.18 6.05
N GLY A 26 -16.55 0.27 6.83
CA GLY A 26 -17.57 -0.66 6.37
C GLY A 26 -17.03 -2.04 5.99
N GLN A 27 -17.87 -2.84 5.37
CA GLN A 27 -17.58 -4.22 5.00
C GLN A 27 -17.78 -4.38 3.49
N PRO A 28 -16.72 -4.49 2.68
CA PRO A 28 -16.85 -4.72 1.25
C PRO A 28 -17.73 -5.95 0.96
N VAL A 29 -18.50 -5.91 -0.13
CA VAL A 29 -19.39 -7.01 -0.50
C VAL A 29 -18.61 -8.31 -0.61
N GLY A 30 -19.00 -9.34 0.16
CA GLY A 30 -18.34 -10.64 0.20
C GLY A 30 -17.11 -10.72 1.11
N ALA A 31 -16.70 -9.63 1.78
CA ALA A 31 -15.59 -9.66 2.73
C ALA A 31 -16.04 -10.16 4.11
N HIS A 32 -15.21 -10.96 4.77
CA HIS A 32 -15.40 -11.35 6.18
C HIS A 32 -14.94 -10.28 7.18
N ARG A 33 -14.10 -9.33 6.73
CA ARG A 33 -13.50 -8.28 7.56
C ARG A 33 -14.26 -6.96 7.40
N SER A 34 -14.59 -6.34 8.53
CA SER A 34 -15.05 -4.95 8.60
C SER A 34 -13.85 -4.02 8.82
N TYR A 35 -13.92 -2.82 8.26
CA TYR A 35 -12.93 -1.77 8.39
C TYR A 35 -13.55 -0.62 9.18
N VAL A 36 -12.77 -0.06 10.10
CA VAL A 36 -13.23 1.05 10.95
C VAL A 36 -13.24 2.37 10.19
N GLY A 37 -12.44 2.49 9.13
CA GLY A 37 -12.28 3.74 8.39
C GLY A 37 -11.25 4.67 9.02
N ALA A 38 -10.94 5.76 8.33
CA ALA A 38 -10.10 6.81 8.87
C ALA A 38 -10.88 7.71 9.84
N ARG A 39 -10.17 8.40 10.73
CA ARG A 39 -10.74 9.36 11.69
C ARG A 39 -11.45 10.51 10.98
N THR A 40 -10.91 10.94 9.84
CA THR A 40 -11.56 11.87 8.90
C THR A 40 -11.88 11.14 7.60
N PRO A 41 -13.09 10.56 7.46
CA PRO A 41 -13.49 9.82 6.27
C PRO A 41 -13.61 10.73 5.05
N ALA A 42 -12.73 10.52 4.07
CA ALA A 42 -12.82 11.13 2.76
C ALA A 42 -12.01 10.31 1.76
N MET A 43 -12.45 10.28 0.50
CA MET A 43 -11.63 9.70 -0.58
C MET A 43 -10.44 10.61 -0.91
N PRO A 44 -9.35 10.06 -1.47
CA PRO A 44 -8.19 10.86 -1.88
C PRO A 44 -8.58 11.96 -2.86
N ALA A 45 -7.95 13.11 -2.74
CA ALA A 45 -8.24 14.29 -3.55
C ALA A 45 -7.79 14.14 -5.01
N ASP A 46 -6.77 13.30 -5.24
CA ASP A 46 -6.23 12.99 -6.55
C ASP A 46 -5.53 11.62 -6.51
N ASP A 47 -5.33 11.01 -7.68
CA ASP A 47 -4.57 9.78 -7.80
C ASP A 47 -3.86 9.64 -9.16
N ILE A 48 -2.73 8.93 -9.19
CA ILE A 48 -1.94 8.75 -10.40
C ILE A 48 -1.17 7.42 -10.40
N ALA A 49 -1.05 6.79 -11.57
CA ALA A 49 -0.15 5.65 -11.77
C ALA A 49 1.32 6.08 -11.68
N VAL A 50 2.13 5.30 -10.95
CA VAL A 50 3.56 5.57 -10.76
C VAL A 50 4.38 4.28 -10.84
N ASP A 51 5.56 4.35 -11.46
CA ASP A 51 6.52 3.24 -11.50
C ASP A 51 7.57 3.45 -10.41
N LEU A 52 7.67 2.48 -9.51
CA LEU A 52 8.69 2.47 -8.47
C LEU A 52 9.92 1.67 -8.96
N PRO A 53 11.15 2.08 -8.60
CA PRO A 53 12.28 1.16 -8.60
C PRO A 53 12.01 0.02 -7.62
N GLY A 54 12.85 -1.02 -7.55
CA GLY A 54 12.61 -2.11 -6.61
C GLY A 54 11.71 -3.21 -7.16
N ARG A 55 11.39 -4.17 -6.30
CA ARG A 55 10.74 -5.41 -6.69
C ARG A 55 9.53 -5.73 -5.81
N LEU A 56 8.38 -5.89 -6.46
CA LEU A 56 7.19 -6.52 -5.88
C LEU A 56 7.40 -8.03 -5.79
N TYR A 57 7.01 -8.62 -4.67
CA TYR A 57 7.00 -10.07 -4.46
C TYR A 57 5.86 -10.50 -3.54
N PHE A 58 5.62 -11.80 -3.48
CA PHE A 58 4.54 -12.38 -2.69
C PHE A 58 5.08 -13.35 -1.65
N ALA A 59 4.68 -13.16 -0.39
CA ALA A 59 5.10 -14.02 0.71
C ALA A 59 4.01 -14.10 1.79
N GLY A 60 4.24 -14.96 2.78
CA GLY A 60 3.30 -15.18 3.88
C GLY A 60 1.98 -15.79 3.40
N GLU A 61 0.93 -15.61 4.21
CA GLU A 61 -0.42 -16.06 3.89
C GLU A 61 -1.46 -15.02 4.33
N SER A 62 -2.33 -14.61 3.40
CA SER A 62 -3.40 -13.67 3.65
C SER A 62 -4.56 -14.34 4.37
N THR A 63 -4.95 -13.79 5.51
CA THR A 63 -6.21 -14.17 6.18
C THR A 63 -7.45 -13.68 5.42
N THR A 64 -7.30 -12.71 4.52
CA THR A 64 -8.42 -12.13 3.76
C THR A 64 -8.55 -12.77 2.38
N TRP A 65 -7.43 -13.06 1.73
CA TRP A 65 -7.41 -13.47 0.33
C TRP A 65 -7.01 -14.92 0.11
N THR A 66 -6.47 -15.59 1.14
CA THR A 66 -5.71 -16.84 1.05
C THR A 66 -4.48 -16.72 0.11
N GLY A 67 -3.40 -17.47 0.38
CA GLY A 67 -2.14 -17.35 -0.38
C GLY A 67 -1.31 -16.09 -0.07
N GLY A 68 -0.23 -15.88 -0.79
CA GLY A 68 0.76 -14.81 -0.52
C GLY A 68 0.22 -13.39 -0.71
N VAL A 69 0.73 -12.46 0.12
CA VAL A 69 0.43 -11.02 0.04
C VAL A 69 1.59 -10.24 -0.58
N ALA A 70 1.27 -9.09 -1.17
CA ALA A 70 2.24 -8.22 -1.83
C ALA A 70 3.18 -7.54 -0.82
N PHE A 71 4.48 -7.72 -1.02
CA PHE A 71 5.53 -6.94 -0.37
C PHE A 71 6.38 -6.22 -1.42
N TYR A 72 7.11 -5.20 -0.99
CA TYR A 72 7.90 -4.37 -1.88
C TYR A 72 9.30 -4.20 -1.31
N ASP A 73 10.28 -4.74 -2.03
CA ASP A 73 11.67 -4.50 -1.76
C ASP A 73 12.13 -3.26 -2.54
N HIS A 74 12.26 -2.14 -1.83
CA HIS A 74 12.70 -0.87 -2.40
C HIS A 74 14.15 -0.91 -2.89
N ASP A 75 14.99 -1.72 -2.24
CA ASP A 75 16.43 -1.75 -2.44
C ASP A 75 16.84 -2.74 -3.54
N ALA A 76 15.92 -3.59 -3.99
CA ALA A 76 16.14 -4.57 -5.06
C ALA A 76 16.44 -3.91 -6.42
N ALA A 77 17.61 -4.19 -6.98
CA ALA A 77 18.00 -3.71 -8.30
C ALA A 77 17.39 -4.53 -9.47
N GLY A 78 17.35 -3.93 -10.66
CA GLY A 78 17.06 -4.62 -11.92
C GLY A 78 15.59 -5.00 -12.13
N SER A 79 14.67 -4.42 -11.36
CA SER A 79 13.23 -4.57 -11.54
C SER A 79 12.50 -3.23 -11.36
N TRP A 80 11.20 -3.25 -11.61
CA TRP A 80 10.30 -2.15 -11.36
C TRP A 80 8.96 -2.65 -10.84
N THR A 81 8.28 -1.78 -10.09
CA THR A 81 7.00 -2.06 -9.46
C THR A 81 5.96 -1.03 -9.89
N ALA A 82 4.95 -1.47 -10.64
CA ALA A 82 3.73 -0.72 -10.88
C ALA A 82 3.02 -0.45 -9.55
N ALA A 83 2.76 0.82 -9.30
CA ALA A 83 2.02 1.30 -8.14
C ALA A 83 1.03 2.40 -8.54
N ARG A 84 0.22 2.83 -7.56
CA ARG A 84 -0.70 3.95 -7.64
C ARG A 84 -0.52 4.86 -6.44
N ALA A 85 -0.31 6.14 -6.70
CA ALA A 85 -0.19 7.18 -5.68
C ALA A 85 -1.53 7.87 -5.46
N PHE A 86 -1.91 8.10 -4.21
CA PHE A 86 -3.15 8.77 -3.80
C PHE A 86 -2.82 9.97 -2.91
N ARG A 87 -3.30 11.17 -3.25
CA ARG A 87 -3.06 12.37 -2.45
C ARG A 87 -4.05 12.46 -1.29
N MET A 88 -3.53 12.52 -0.07
CA MET A 88 -4.31 12.51 1.17
C MET A 88 -3.60 13.25 2.30
N THR A 89 -4.27 13.44 3.43
CA THR A 89 -3.65 14.04 4.62
C THR A 89 -2.71 13.05 5.32
N ALA A 90 -1.74 13.57 6.07
CA ALA A 90 -0.87 12.77 6.94
C ALA A 90 -1.69 11.94 7.96
N GLU A 91 -2.81 12.48 8.44
CA GLU A 91 -3.76 11.76 9.31
C GLU A 91 -4.33 10.51 8.63
N GLN A 92 -4.84 10.66 7.40
CA GLN A 92 -5.40 9.54 6.63
C GLN A 92 -4.33 8.49 6.29
N PHE A 93 -3.11 8.93 5.94
CA PHE A 93 -1.99 8.02 5.75
C PHE A 93 -1.70 7.20 7.02
N ALA A 94 -1.61 7.86 8.18
CA ALA A 94 -1.38 7.20 9.46
C ALA A 94 -2.52 6.23 9.83
N ASP A 95 -3.77 6.58 9.51
CA ASP A 95 -4.94 5.74 9.78
C ASP A 95 -4.99 4.48 8.89
N ILE A 96 -4.56 4.58 7.64
CA ILE A 96 -4.37 3.42 6.77
C ILE A 96 -3.24 2.56 7.34
N ALA A 97 -2.09 3.16 7.66
CA ALA A 97 -0.93 2.47 8.21
C ALA A 97 -1.28 1.72 9.51
N ALA A 98 -2.02 2.33 10.42
CA ALA A 98 -2.50 1.69 11.64
C ALA A 98 -3.34 0.45 11.34
N GLN A 99 -4.29 0.52 10.40
CA GLN A 99 -5.14 -0.61 10.03
C GLN A 99 -4.36 -1.75 9.36
N GLU A 100 -3.37 -1.42 8.52
CA GLU A 100 -2.48 -2.42 7.88
C GLU A 100 -1.59 -3.12 8.93
N MET A 101 -1.20 -2.40 9.99
CA MET A 101 -0.49 -2.93 11.16
C MET A 101 -1.42 -3.56 12.21
N ASN A 102 -2.69 -3.80 11.87
CA ASN A 102 -3.71 -4.37 12.76
C ASN A 102 -3.93 -3.59 14.07
N ARG A 103 -3.76 -2.27 14.03
CA ARG A 103 -4.07 -1.31 15.09
C ARG A 103 -5.33 -0.51 14.72
N LEU A 104 -5.96 0.09 15.72
CA LEU A 104 -7.05 1.05 15.50
C LEU A 104 -6.46 2.44 15.22
N PRO A 105 -6.99 3.19 14.24
CA PRO A 105 -6.71 4.61 14.08
C PRO A 105 -6.99 5.36 15.38
N SER A 106 -6.05 6.19 15.82
CA SER A 106 -6.21 6.97 17.05
C SER A 106 -5.51 8.33 16.96
N PRO A 107 -6.07 9.38 17.59
CA PRO A 107 -5.40 10.67 17.70
C PRO A 107 -4.03 10.55 18.36
N GLY A 108 -3.03 11.19 17.78
CA GLY A 108 -1.67 11.15 18.32
C GLY A 108 -0.88 9.89 17.96
N ASP A 109 -1.30 9.13 16.93
CA ASP A 109 -0.47 8.04 16.38
C ASP A 109 0.92 8.60 16.01
N PRO A 110 2.03 8.00 16.52
CA PRO A 110 3.38 8.47 16.25
C PRO A 110 3.71 8.55 14.75
N ILE A 111 3.10 7.70 13.92
CA ILE A 111 3.29 7.73 12.47
C ILE A 111 2.84 9.07 11.88
N GLU A 112 1.77 9.66 12.39
CA GLU A 112 1.27 10.94 11.91
C GLU A 112 2.33 12.05 12.09
N ARG A 113 3.01 12.07 13.24
CA ARG A 113 4.11 13.01 13.51
C ARG A 113 5.30 12.73 12.60
N VAL A 114 5.72 11.47 12.44
CA VAL A 114 6.82 11.08 11.56
C VAL A 114 6.57 11.53 10.12
N VAL A 115 5.35 11.38 9.63
CA VAL A 115 4.96 11.81 8.28
C VAL A 115 4.99 13.34 8.13
N ILE A 116 4.56 14.08 9.15
CA ILE A 116 4.58 15.54 9.16
C ILE A 116 6.01 16.09 9.21
N ASP A 117 6.85 15.52 10.08
CA ASP A 117 8.22 15.99 10.31
C ASP A 117 9.16 15.55 9.18
N GLY A 118 8.82 14.46 8.48
CA GLY A 118 9.62 13.82 7.46
C GLY A 118 10.39 12.61 8.00
N LEU A 119 10.65 11.65 7.12
CA LEU A 119 11.38 10.43 7.47
C LEU A 119 12.88 10.73 7.43
N GLU A 120 13.55 10.60 8.58
CA GLU A 120 15.01 10.70 8.66
C GLU A 120 15.64 9.63 7.74
N ASN A 121 16.50 10.06 6.82
CA ASN A 121 17.09 9.19 5.78
C ASN A 121 16.08 8.49 4.84
N GLY A 122 14.82 8.94 4.78
CA GLY A 122 13.79 8.40 3.89
C GLY A 122 13.19 7.06 4.32
N ARG A 123 13.49 6.57 5.54
CA ARG A 123 12.92 5.33 6.09
C ARG A 123 12.58 5.49 7.57
N HIS A 124 11.49 4.86 8.02
CA HIS A 124 11.14 4.77 9.43
C HIS A 124 10.54 3.41 9.79
N GLU A 125 11.12 2.73 10.78
CA GLU A 125 10.59 1.48 11.33
C GLU A 125 9.72 1.78 12.56
N ALA A 126 8.41 1.56 12.42
CA ALA A 126 7.38 1.80 13.44
C ALA A 126 7.19 0.62 14.41
N GLY A 127 7.99 -0.44 14.28
CA GLY A 127 7.94 -1.63 15.13
C GLY A 127 8.20 -2.93 14.37
N PRO A 128 8.06 -4.09 15.05
CA PRO A 128 8.15 -5.39 14.39
C PRO A 128 6.87 -5.69 13.60
N GLY A 129 7.01 -6.34 12.44
CA GLY A 129 5.91 -6.95 11.70
C GLY A 129 6.11 -6.93 10.18
N HIS A 130 5.01 -7.01 9.44
CA HIS A 130 4.98 -7.15 7.98
C HIS A 130 4.87 -5.83 7.21
N TYR A 131 4.33 -4.76 7.81
CA TYR A 131 4.12 -3.47 7.13
C TYR A 131 4.62 -2.28 7.96
N GLU A 132 5.35 -2.53 9.05
CA GLU A 132 5.79 -1.55 10.03
C GLU A 132 6.98 -0.70 9.54
N THR A 133 7.37 -0.77 8.26
CA THR A 133 8.44 0.07 7.69
C THR A 133 7.87 1.06 6.69
N LEU A 134 7.99 2.36 6.97
CA LEU A 134 7.64 3.43 6.05
C LEU A 134 8.87 3.81 5.20
N ILE A 135 8.66 4.11 3.92
CA ILE A 135 9.70 4.51 2.97
C ILE A 135 9.22 5.71 2.14
N GLU A 136 10.05 6.75 2.01
CA GLU A 136 9.89 7.79 1.00
C GLU A 136 10.41 7.28 -0.35
N VAL A 137 9.50 7.06 -1.29
CA VAL A 137 9.80 6.49 -2.62
C VAL A 137 9.91 7.56 -3.71
N GLY A 138 9.91 8.83 -3.33
CA GLY A 138 10.06 9.97 -4.23
C GLY A 138 9.29 11.20 -3.75
N ARG A 139 9.20 12.20 -4.62
CA ARG A 139 8.43 13.43 -4.38
C ARG A 139 7.66 13.82 -5.63
N ARG A 140 6.46 14.37 -5.43
CA ARG A 140 5.61 14.86 -6.52
C ARG A 140 4.86 16.11 -6.08
N ASP A 141 4.86 17.14 -6.91
CA ASP A 141 4.20 18.42 -6.65
C ASP A 141 4.60 19.04 -5.30
N GLY A 142 5.87 18.86 -4.93
CA GLY A 142 6.43 19.33 -3.65
C GLY A 142 6.12 18.43 -2.44
N LEU A 143 5.23 17.44 -2.58
CA LEU A 143 4.81 16.52 -1.52
C LEU A 143 5.62 15.21 -1.54
N PRO A 144 5.91 14.60 -0.38
CA PRO A 144 6.58 13.29 -0.32
C PRO A 144 5.63 12.18 -0.78
N MET A 145 6.19 11.18 -1.47
CA MET A 145 5.53 9.94 -1.83
C MET A 145 5.95 8.86 -0.86
N LEU A 146 5.02 8.38 -0.05
CA LEU A 146 5.28 7.45 1.04
C LEU A 146 4.57 6.12 0.80
N THR A 147 5.25 5.03 1.11
CA THR A 147 4.66 3.70 1.21
C THR A 147 4.97 3.11 2.59
N PHE A 148 4.28 2.03 2.95
CA PHE A 148 4.69 1.14 4.02
C PHE A 148 4.86 -0.29 3.49
N THR A 149 5.83 -1.03 4.04
CA THR A 149 6.23 -2.35 3.58
C THR A 149 6.93 -3.15 4.69
N ALA A 150 7.40 -4.34 4.37
CA ALA A 150 8.13 -5.20 5.30
C ALA A 150 9.57 -4.69 5.53
N PRO A 151 10.15 -4.94 6.71
CA PRO A 151 11.56 -4.60 6.97
C PRO A 151 12.53 -5.51 6.20
N HIS A 152 12.07 -6.66 5.68
CA HIS A 152 12.90 -7.64 5.02
C HIS A 152 12.91 -7.48 3.49
N GLY A 153 14.05 -7.79 2.88
CA GLY A 153 14.19 -7.81 1.42
C GLY A 153 13.57 -9.04 0.76
N PHE A 154 13.61 -9.04 -0.58
CA PHE A 154 13.09 -10.08 -1.46
C PHE A 154 13.65 -11.47 -1.15
N ASP A 155 14.97 -11.58 -0.98
CA ASP A 155 15.68 -12.87 -0.76
C ASP A 155 15.62 -13.37 0.69
N ALA A 156 15.04 -12.59 1.60
CA ALA A 156 15.05 -12.88 3.04
C ALA A 156 13.93 -13.84 3.48
N VAL A 157 12.94 -14.10 2.62
CA VAL A 157 11.75 -14.91 2.96
C VAL A 157 11.37 -15.85 1.83
N GLN A 158 10.73 -16.97 2.18
CA GLN A 158 10.14 -17.86 1.19
C GLN A 158 8.94 -17.18 0.50
N HIS A 159 8.89 -17.30 -0.82
CA HIS A 159 7.78 -16.77 -1.60
C HIS A 159 6.59 -17.72 -1.62
N THR A 160 5.40 -17.13 -1.58
CA THR A 160 4.12 -17.84 -1.62
C THR A 160 3.29 -17.23 -2.73
N ARG A 161 2.75 -18.09 -3.61
CA ARG A 161 1.88 -17.60 -4.69
C ARG A 161 0.61 -16.93 -4.12
N PRO A 162 0.19 -15.79 -4.68
CA PRO A 162 -1.08 -15.19 -4.35
C PRO A 162 -2.24 -16.05 -4.85
N SER A 163 -3.42 -15.94 -4.21
CA SER A 163 -4.65 -16.55 -4.74
C SER A 163 -5.14 -15.84 -6.00
N GLU A 164 -5.97 -16.52 -6.78
CA GLU A 164 -6.63 -15.93 -7.95
C GLU A 164 -7.46 -14.69 -7.59
N ALA A 165 -8.13 -14.71 -6.43
CA ALA A 165 -8.89 -13.56 -5.94
C ALA A 165 -7.99 -12.35 -5.65
N TYR A 166 -6.79 -12.57 -5.09
CA TYR A 166 -5.84 -11.50 -4.86
C TYR A 166 -5.25 -10.96 -6.17
N VAL A 167 -4.92 -11.84 -7.11
CA VAL A 167 -4.45 -11.43 -8.46
C VAL A 167 -5.52 -10.60 -9.18
N ALA A 168 -6.79 -10.98 -9.10
CA ALA A 168 -7.89 -10.22 -9.67
C ALA A 168 -8.02 -8.82 -9.02
N MET A 169 -7.80 -8.71 -7.71
CA MET A 169 -7.79 -7.43 -6.99
C MET A 169 -6.66 -6.50 -7.48
N LEU A 170 -5.44 -7.03 -7.62
CA LEU A 170 -4.30 -6.27 -8.15
C LEU A 170 -4.54 -5.86 -9.60
N THR A 171 -5.05 -6.78 -10.42
CA THR A 171 -5.39 -6.55 -11.83
C THR A 171 -6.41 -5.43 -11.97
N ARG A 172 -7.44 -5.40 -11.11
CA ARG A 172 -8.41 -4.32 -11.07
C ARG A 172 -7.76 -2.97 -10.77
N GLY A 173 -6.87 -2.90 -9.77
CA GLY A 173 -6.14 -1.67 -9.45
C GLY A 173 -5.24 -1.17 -10.59
N LEU A 174 -4.57 -2.10 -11.30
CA LEU A 174 -3.77 -1.78 -12.49
C LEU A 174 -4.62 -1.29 -13.66
N HIS A 175 -5.79 -1.90 -13.88
CA HIS A 175 -6.75 -1.42 -14.88
C HIS A 175 -7.24 -0.01 -14.57
N GLU A 176 -7.68 0.24 -13.33
CA GLU A 176 -8.21 1.54 -12.90
C GLU A 176 -7.18 2.67 -13.01
N SER A 177 -5.91 2.41 -12.68
CA SER A 177 -4.86 3.43 -12.66
C SER A 177 -4.15 3.63 -14.00
N ARG A 178 -4.00 2.56 -14.79
CA ARG A 178 -3.15 2.56 -16.00
C ARG A 178 -3.90 2.27 -17.28
N GLY A 179 -5.17 1.88 -17.19
CA GLY A 179 -5.95 1.43 -18.35
C GLY A 179 -5.44 0.14 -18.98
N TRP A 180 -4.61 -0.64 -18.27
CA TRP A 180 -4.16 -1.94 -18.76
C TRP A 180 -5.35 -2.88 -18.93
N ASP A 181 -5.36 -3.65 -20.01
CA ASP A 181 -6.30 -4.76 -20.12
C ASP A 181 -5.98 -5.86 -19.11
N ARG A 182 -6.95 -6.75 -18.92
CA ARG A 182 -6.86 -7.86 -17.97
C ARG A 182 -5.65 -8.75 -18.23
N HIS A 183 -5.35 -9.07 -19.50
CA HIS A 183 -4.27 -9.99 -19.84
C HIS A 183 -2.90 -9.42 -19.48
N ARG A 184 -2.65 -8.16 -19.83
CA ARG A 184 -1.41 -7.45 -19.48
C ARG A 184 -1.23 -7.34 -17.97
N ALA A 185 -2.29 -7.00 -17.24
CA ALA A 185 -2.24 -6.84 -15.80
C ALA A 185 -2.02 -8.18 -15.07
N GLU A 186 -2.71 -9.25 -15.48
CA GLU A 186 -2.49 -10.59 -14.93
C GLU A 186 -1.06 -11.09 -15.22
N ALA A 187 -0.58 -10.94 -16.46
CA ALA A 187 0.79 -11.32 -16.82
C ALA A 187 1.83 -10.59 -15.95
N TYR A 188 1.67 -9.27 -15.77
CA TYR A 188 2.55 -8.47 -14.91
C TYR A 188 2.59 -8.99 -13.47
N VAL A 189 1.44 -9.36 -12.88
CA VAL A 189 1.38 -9.87 -11.51
C VAL A 189 2.00 -11.28 -11.42
N LEU A 190 1.69 -12.15 -12.38
CA LEU A 190 2.15 -13.55 -12.37
C LEU A 190 3.65 -13.70 -12.64
N GLU A 191 4.26 -12.78 -13.39
CA GLU A 191 5.72 -12.72 -13.58
C GLU A 191 6.50 -12.47 -12.27
N ARG A 192 5.82 -12.07 -11.20
CA ARG A 192 6.39 -11.75 -9.89
C ARG A 192 6.07 -12.79 -8.81
N CYS A 193 5.45 -13.91 -9.18
CA CYS A 193 5.00 -14.99 -8.30
C CYS A 193 5.95 -16.18 -8.21
#